data_AF-A0A3A9EJC6-F1
#
_entry.id   AF-A0A3A9EJC6-F1
#
_cell.length_a   1.000
_cell.length_b   1.000
_cell.length_c   1.000
_cell.angle_alpha   90.00
_cell.angle_beta   90.00
_cell.angle_gamma   90.00
#
_symmetry.space_group_name_H-M   'P 1'
#
loop_
_entity.id
_entity.type
_entity.pdbx_description
1 polymer ?
#
loop_
_entity_poly.entity_id
_entity_poly.type
_entity_poly.pdbx_seq_one_letter_code
_entity_poly.pdbx_strand_id
1 'polypeptide(L)'
;MGDYQNIRKEIDSYCGLCCQDCGFRESTGCGGCIATEGHPFHGECALAQCAIGKKRGFCGECPDFPCQLLESFSNDPEHGDTPPGARIQACSQTKARLVSAAREGTDPQGVCGHHCDHCPFSQWCGGCRSVYPGCSFATLYEDGKCPNTACAGERSLDGCYACPDLTECRKGYFDAGDGYTAQGAARFIAKHGKEAYAMALEQAGERPEGLDTAEKLVEFYEKFL
;
A
#
# COMPACT_ATOMS: atom_id res chain seq x y z
N MET A 1 15.87 -3.47 6.71
CA MET A 1 15.25 -2.24 7.27
C MET A 1 16.03 -0.95 6.99
N GLY A 2 17.32 -1.00 6.59
CA GLY A 2 18.09 0.22 6.29
C GLY A 2 17.54 1.01 5.10
N ASP A 3 17.24 0.33 4.00
CA ASP A 3 16.91 1.00 2.72
C ASP A 3 15.58 1.74 2.76
N TYR A 4 14.54 1.15 3.37
CA TYR A 4 13.25 1.84 3.55
C TYR A 4 13.42 3.17 4.30
N GLN A 5 14.20 3.17 5.39
CA GLN A 5 14.42 4.37 6.19
C GLN A 5 15.29 5.40 5.44
N ASN A 6 16.23 4.94 4.61
CA ASN A 6 17.04 5.83 3.78
C ASN A 6 16.18 6.51 2.71
N ILE A 7 15.37 5.76 1.97
CA ILE A 7 14.44 6.31 0.97
C ILE A 7 13.46 7.27 1.64
N ARG A 8 12.95 6.95 2.83
CA ARG A 8 12.03 7.84 3.56
C ARG A 8 12.66 9.18 3.90
N LYS A 9 13.97 9.21 4.20
CA LYS A 9 14.72 10.44 4.49
C LYS A 9 15.06 11.26 3.25
N GLU A 10 15.09 10.65 2.06
CA GLU A 10 15.29 11.36 0.79
C GLU A 10 14.08 12.23 0.41
N ILE A 11 12.90 11.96 0.96
CA ILE A 11 11.67 12.72 0.68
C ILE A 11 11.76 14.08 1.39
N ASP A 12 12.07 15.11 0.62
CA ASP A 12 12.25 16.48 1.11
C ASP A 12 11.17 17.48 0.62
N SER A 13 10.16 16.98 -0.08
CA SER A 13 8.93 17.71 -0.40
C SER A 13 7.69 16.82 -0.38
N TYR A 14 6.52 17.43 -0.20
CA TYR A 14 5.25 16.69 -0.23
C TYR A 14 4.80 16.32 -1.65
N CYS A 15 5.17 17.07 -2.68
CA CYS A 15 4.58 16.93 -4.01
C CYS A 15 5.39 16.07 -5.00
N GLY A 16 6.56 15.58 -4.59
CA GLY A 16 7.48 14.81 -5.46
C GLY A 16 8.54 15.64 -6.17
N LEU A 17 8.60 16.96 -5.93
CA LEU A 17 9.74 17.79 -6.33
C LEU A 17 10.92 17.58 -5.37
N CYS A 18 12.14 17.91 -5.80
CA CYS A 18 13.33 17.86 -4.95
C CYS A 18 13.68 19.26 -4.44
N CYS A 19 13.62 19.47 -3.13
CA CYS A 19 14.02 20.76 -2.53
C CYS A 19 15.54 20.97 -2.53
N GLN A 20 16.35 19.91 -2.64
CA GLN A 20 17.81 20.06 -2.84
C GLN A 20 18.15 20.66 -4.21
N ASP A 21 17.37 20.32 -5.24
CA ASP A 21 17.61 20.77 -6.62
C ASP A 21 16.86 22.08 -6.96
N CYS A 22 16.21 22.71 -5.97
CA CYS A 22 15.40 23.90 -6.16
C CYS A 22 16.25 25.17 -6.08
N GLY A 23 16.49 25.85 -7.21
CA GLY A 23 17.23 27.12 -7.25
C GLY A 23 16.61 28.27 -6.43
N PHE A 24 15.31 28.20 -6.13
CA PHE A 24 14.66 29.17 -5.25
C PHE A 24 15.11 29.05 -3.79
N ARG A 25 15.63 27.88 -3.39
CA ARG A 25 16.10 27.66 -2.02
C ARG A 25 17.22 28.62 -1.64
N GLU A 26 18.25 28.71 -2.47
CA GLU A 26 19.39 29.59 -2.24
C GLU A 26 19.03 31.06 -2.54
N SER A 27 18.39 31.31 -3.68
CA SER A 27 18.10 32.68 -4.14
C SER A 27 17.09 33.45 -3.28
N THR A 28 16.21 32.74 -2.56
CA THR A 28 15.20 33.36 -1.68
C THR A 28 15.41 33.02 -0.19
N GLY A 29 16.44 32.25 0.16
CA GLY A 29 16.66 31.78 1.52
C GLY A 29 15.54 30.85 2.04
N CYS A 30 14.86 30.14 1.15
CA CYS A 30 13.76 29.24 1.52
C CYS A 30 14.28 28.03 2.32
N GLY A 31 13.59 27.68 3.42
CA GLY A 31 13.98 26.58 4.29
C GLY A 31 13.76 25.17 3.72
N GLY A 32 12.97 25.05 2.64
CA GLY A 32 12.57 23.77 2.04
C GLY A 32 11.20 23.28 2.53
N CYS A 33 10.49 22.53 1.68
CA CYS A 33 9.05 22.25 1.83
C CYS A 33 8.68 21.53 3.14
N ILE A 34 9.43 20.49 3.53
CA ILE A 34 9.18 19.77 4.78
C ILE A 34 9.57 20.61 6.01
N ALA A 35 10.72 21.30 5.94
CA ALA A 35 11.25 22.10 7.06
C ALA A 35 10.39 23.33 7.37
N THR A 36 9.70 23.88 6.37
CA THR A 36 8.78 25.01 6.54
C THR A 36 7.32 24.60 6.74
N GLU A 37 7.06 23.31 6.98
CA GLU A 37 5.70 22.78 7.17
C GLU A 37 4.74 23.19 6.04
N GLY A 38 5.23 23.17 4.80
CA GLY A 38 4.42 23.52 3.64
C GLY A 38 4.31 25.01 3.34
N HIS A 39 5.21 25.84 3.87
CA HIS A 39 5.33 27.27 3.55
C HIS A 39 6.63 27.55 2.79
N PRO A 40 6.78 27.12 1.51
CA PRO A 40 7.94 27.47 0.69
C PRO A 40 7.99 28.98 0.37
N PHE A 41 8.92 29.39 -0.49
CA PHE A 41 9.17 30.80 -0.84
C PHE A 41 7.93 31.59 -1.31
N HIS A 42 6.92 30.91 -1.85
CA HIS A 42 5.68 31.52 -2.34
C HIS A 42 4.52 31.47 -1.33
N GLY A 43 4.80 31.19 -0.04
CA GLY A 43 3.79 31.07 1.01
C GLY A 43 3.20 29.68 1.13
N GLU A 44 1.99 29.58 1.69
CA GLU A 44 1.32 28.31 1.97
C GLU A 44 1.04 27.49 0.70
N CYS A 45 1.46 26.22 0.69
CA CYS A 45 1.27 25.31 -0.43
C CYS A 45 0.07 24.37 -0.19
N ALA A 46 -0.94 24.44 -1.05
CA ALA A 46 -2.15 23.61 -0.95
C ALA A 46 -1.85 22.09 -0.97
N LEU A 47 -0.85 21.63 -1.74
CA LEU A 47 -0.46 20.22 -1.74
C LEU A 47 0.14 19.79 -0.40
N ALA A 48 0.99 20.64 0.19
CA ALA A 48 1.60 20.38 1.48
C ALA A 48 0.53 20.34 2.58
N GLN A 49 -0.36 21.34 2.63
CA GLN A 49 -1.44 21.38 3.63
C GLN A 49 -2.39 20.19 3.49
N CYS A 50 -2.70 19.76 2.26
CA CYS A 50 -3.47 18.56 2.01
C CYS A 50 -2.77 17.30 2.57
N ALA A 51 -1.47 17.13 2.31
CA ALA A 51 -0.70 15.99 2.81
C ALA A 51 -0.60 16.00 4.34
N ILE A 52 -0.26 17.14 4.95
CA ILE A 52 -0.17 17.32 6.41
C ILE A 52 -1.51 17.03 7.07
N GLY A 53 -2.60 17.64 6.59
CA GLY A 53 -3.95 17.45 7.14
C GLY A 53 -4.43 16.00 7.04
N LYS A 54 -4.02 15.27 5.99
CA LYS A 54 -4.30 13.84 5.81
C LYS A 54 -3.26 12.92 6.47
N LYS A 55 -2.30 13.46 7.23
CA LYS A 55 -1.20 12.72 7.89
C LYS A 55 -0.41 11.84 6.90
N ARG A 56 -0.14 12.36 5.71
CA ARG A 56 0.65 11.70 4.66
C ARG A 56 2.03 12.34 4.56
N GLY A 57 3.05 11.52 4.34
CA GLY A 57 4.42 11.99 4.16
C GLY A 57 4.64 12.70 2.83
N PHE A 58 3.90 12.32 1.79
CA PHE A 58 3.93 12.94 0.46
C PHE A 58 2.71 12.50 -0.35
N CYS A 59 2.46 13.15 -1.50
CA CYS A 59 1.30 12.92 -2.34
C CYS A 59 1.21 11.50 -2.90
N GLY A 60 2.33 10.80 -3.11
CA GLY A 60 2.34 9.39 -3.53
C GLY A 60 1.74 8.41 -2.51
N GLU A 61 1.42 8.87 -1.30
CA GLU A 61 0.66 8.09 -0.30
C GLU A 61 -0.84 8.34 -0.33
N CYS A 62 -1.33 9.19 -1.24
CA CYS A 62 -2.74 9.47 -1.39
C CYS A 62 -3.47 8.22 -1.94
N PRO A 63 -4.60 7.79 -1.35
CA PRO A 63 -5.41 6.69 -1.90
C PRO A 63 -5.93 6.98 -3.31
N ASP A 64 -6.20 8.25 -3.60
CA ASP A 64 -6.69 8.73 -4.89
C ASP A 64 -5.54 9.16 -5.81
N PHE A 65 -4.32 8.63 -5.62
CA PHE A 65 -3.15 9.05 -6.40
C PHE A 65 -3.20 8.56 -7.86
N PRO A 66 -2.87 9.42 -8.86
CA PRO A 66 -2.71 10.87 -8.74
C PRO A 66 -4.08 11.57 -8.56
N CYS A 67 -4.17 12.44 -7.56
CA CYS A 67 -5.43 13.15 -7.30
C CYS A 67 -5.50 14.45 -8.10
N GLN A 68 -6.72 14.94 -8.33
CA GLN A 68 -6.96 16.16 -9.12
C GLN A 68 -6.15 17.37 -8.67
N LEU A 69 -5.91 17.54 -7.36
CA LEU A 69 -5.09 18.62 -6.82
C LEU A 69 -3.62 18.50 -7.24
N LEU A 70 -3.05 17.28 -7.26
CA LEU A 70 -1.69 17.06 -7.72
C LEU A 70 -1.59 17.25 -9.23
N GLU A 71 -2.58 16.78 -9.97
CA GLU A 71 -2.66 16.96 -11.43
C GLU A 71 -2.76 18.42 -11.83
N SER A 72 -3.56 19.24 -11.14
CA SER A 72 -3.67 20.67 -11.45
C SER A 72 -2.34 21.39 -11.26
N PHE A 73 -1.61 21.06 -10.19
CA PHE A 73 -0.30 21.61 -9.90
C PHE A 73 0.78 21.14 -10.89
N SER A 74 0.70 19.89 -11.33
CA SER A 74 1.63 19.28 -12.28
C SER A 74 1.43 19.80 -13.71
N ASN A 75 0.19 20.06 -14.10
CA ASN A 75 -0.21 20.37 -15.47
C ASN A 75 -0.60 21.83 -15.68
N ASP A 76 -0.35 22.70 -14.70
CA ASP A 76 -0.60 24.14 -14.84
C ASP A 76 0.22 24.70 -16.03
N PRO A 77 -0.39 25.46 -16.97
CA PRO A 77 0.31 25.94 -18.16
C PRO A 77 1.46 26.93 -17.89
N GLU A 78 1.45 27.62 -16.74
CA GLU A 78 2.40 28.69 -16.41
C GLU A 78 3.37 28.26 -15.30
N HIS A 79 2.89 27.50 -14.32
CA HIS A 79 3.60 27.12 -13.10
C HIS A 79 3.70 25.58 -12.91
N GLY A 80 3.28 24.81 -13.91
CA GLY A 80 3.33 23.36 -13.91
C GLY A 80 4.72 22.79 -14.14
N ASP A 81 4.78 21.46 -14.23
CA ASP A 81 6.03 20.76 -14.49
C ASP A 81 6.48 20.90 -15.95
N THR A 82 7.79 20.83 -16.15
CA THR A 82 8.41 20.71 -17.48
C THR A 82 9.28 19.45 -17.51
N PRO A 83 8.84 18.34 -18.12
CA PRO A 83 7.56 18.15 -18.80
C PRO A 83 6.37 18.02 -17.83
N PRO A 84 5.12 18.31 -18.28
CA PRO A 84 3.92 18.05 -17.48
C PRO A 84 3.88 16.61 -16.97
N GLY A 85 3.59 16.43 -15.68
CA GLY A 85 3.56 15.10 -15.04
C GLY A 85 4.82 14.73 -14.26
N ALA A 86 5.89 15.51 -14.32
CA ALA A 86 7.18 15.13 -13.72
C ALA A 86 7.08 14.84 -12.21
N ARG A 87 6.36 15.66 -11.43
CA ARG A 87 6.20 15.46 -9.98
C ARG A 87 5.34 14.24 -9.65
N ILE A 88 4.36 13.93 -10.51
CA ILE A 88 3.53 12.71 -10.40
C ILE A 88 4.42 11.49 -10.64
N GLN A 89 5.26 11.51 -11.68
CA GLN A 89 6.19 10.44 -11.96
C GLN A 89 7.17 10.23 -10.79
N ALA A 90 7.73 11.31 -10.24
CA ALA A 90 8.64 11.25 -9.10
C ALA A 90 7.96 10.67 -7.84
N CYS A 91 6.70 11.06 -7.57
CA CYS A 91 5.91 10.45 -6.50
C CYS A 91 5.72 8.95 -6.72
N SER A 92 5.36 8.54 -7.93
CA SER A 92 5.16 7.12 -8.28
C SER A 92 6.43 6.30 -8.10
N GLN A 93 7.57 6.80 -8.59
CA GLN A 93 8.87 6.14 -8.45
C GLN A 93 9.30 6.01 -6.98
N THR A 94 9.15 7.09 -6.20
CA THR A 94 9.44 7.08 -4.76
C THR A 94 8.55 6.08 -4.03
N LYS A 95 7.24 6.05 -4.36
CA LYS A 95 6.30 5.08 -3.79
C LYS A 95 6.70 3.64 -4.12
N ALA A 96 7.06 3.35 -5.37
CA ALA A 96 7.52 2.03 -5.79
C ALA A 96 8.80 1.59 -5.05
N ARG A 97 9.77 2.50 -4.90
CA ARG A 97 11.00 2.26 -4.12
C ARG A 97 10.69 1.94 -2.66
N LEU A 98 9.80 2.72 -2.02
CA LEU A 98 9.36 2.46 -0.65
C LEU A 98 8.66 1.11 -0.50
N VAL A 99 7.77 0.74 -1.43
CA VAL A 99 7.06 -0.54 -1.42
C VAL A 99 8.04 -1.70 -1.56
N SER A 100 8.98 -1.62 -2.52
CA SER A 100 10.00 -2.64 -2.73
C SER A 100 10.88 -2.82 -1.49
N ALA A 101 11.42 -1.72 -0.94
CA ALA A 101 12.27 -1.76 0.25
C ALA A 101 11.51 -2.21 1.52
N ALA A 102 10.20 -1.95 1.60
CA ALA A 102 9.38 -2.41 2.72
C ALA A 102 9.11 -3.92 2.68
N ARG A 103 9.06 -4.51 1.48
CA ARG A 103 8.80 -5.94 1.26
C ARG A 103 10.04 -6.81 1.44
N GLU A 104 11.24 -6.23 1.38
CA GLU A 104 12.49 -6.99 1.51
C GLU A 104 12.54 -7.79 2.83
N GLY A 105 12.70 -9.11 2.70
CA GLY A 105 12.76 -10.02 3.84
C GLY A 105 11.42 -10.24 4.58
N THR A 106 10.30 -9.77 4.02
CA THR A 106 8.96 -10.00 4.58
C THR A 106 8.31 -11.24 3.98
N ASP A 107 7.52 -11.97 4.78
CA ASP A 107 6.65 -13.02 4.29
C ASP A 107 5.55 -12.39 3.40
N PRO A 108 5.47 -12.74 2.09
CA PRO A 108 4.45 -12.20 1.20
C PRO A 108 3.05 -12.72 1.53
N GLN A 109 2.92 -13.75 2.35
CA GLN A 109 1.64 -14.26 2.80
C GLN A 109 0.99 -13.27 3.78
N GLY A 110 -0.04 -12.56 3.34
CA GLY A 110 -0.82 -11.68 4.19
C GLY A 110 -1.49 -12.43 5.34
N VAL A 111 -1.70 -11.73 6.47
CA VAL A 111 -2.39 -12.29 7.65
C VAL A 111 -3.78 -12.84 7.29
N CYS A 112 -4.49 -12.22 6.35
CA CYS A 112 -5.80 -12.67 5.89
C CYS A 112 -5.77 -13.95 5.03
N GLY A 113 -4.60 -14.40 4.56
CA GLY A 113 -4.46 -15.53 3.63
C GLY A 113 -4.17 -15.13 2.17
N HIS A 114 -4.30 -13.86 1.79
CA HIS A 114 -3.91 -13.42 0.45
C HIS A 114 -2.40 -13.36 0.24
N HIS A 115 -1.92 -13.78 -0.92
CA HIS A 115 -0.53 -13.61 -1.31
C HIS A 115 -0.30 -12.20 -1.87
N CYS A 116 0.61 -11.43 -1.26
CA CYS A 116 0.78 -10.01 -1.59
C CYS A 116 1.25 -9.75 -3.02
N ASP A 117 1.81 -10.75 -3.71
CA ASP A 117 2.24 -10.61 -5.11
C ASP A 117 1.12 -10.85 -6.12
N HIS A 118 0.01 -11.47 -5.70
CA HIS A 118 -1.19 -11.65 -6.51
C HIS A 118 -2.29 -10.64 -6.14
N CYS A 119 -1.97 -9.66 -5.29
CA CYS A 119 -2.89 -8.60 -4.91
C CYS A 119 -2.86 -7.46 -5.95
N PRO A 120 -4.00 -6.95 -6.44
CA PRO A 120 -4.01 -5.84 -7.40
C PRO A 120 -3.43 -4.52 -6.83
N PHE A 121 -3.32 -4.44 -5.49
CA PHE A 121 -2.74 -3.29 -4.79
C PHE A 121 -1.25 -3.48 -4.46
N SER A 122 -0.61 -4.55 -4.92
CA SER A 122 0.78 -4.90 -4.59
C SER A 122 1.78 -3.82 -4.96
N GLN A 123 1.56 -3.15 -6.09
CA GLN A 123 2.33 -2.00 -6.56
C GLN A 123 2.28 -0.78 -5.62
N TRP A 124 1.27 -0.68 -4.76
CA TRP A 124 1.04 0.46 -3.86
C TRP A 124 1.19 0.13 -2.37
N CYS A 125 1.39 -1.15 -2.03
CA CYS A 125 1.32 -1.65 -0.67
C CYS A 125 2.52 -2.55 -0.34
N GLY A 126 3.25 -2.22 0.74
CA GLY A 126 4.33 -3.03 1.26
C GLY A 126 3.89 -4.39 1.83
N GLY A 127 2.58 -4.62 1.97
CA GLY A 127 2.02 -5.80 2.62
C GLY A 127 1.81 -5.59 4.13
N CYS A 128 0.82 -6.27 4.70
CA CYS A 128 0.42 -6.10 6.10
C CYS A 128 1.49 -6.51 7.13
N ARG A 129 2.52 -7.24 6.70
CA ARG A 129 3.66 -7.67 7.53
C ARG A 129 4.88 -6.74 7.42
N SER A 130 4.84 -5.77 6.50
CA SER A 130 5.95 -4.85 6.28
C SER A 130 5.91 -3.66 7.24
N VAL A 131 6.98 -2.87 7.21
CA VAL A 131 7.05 -1.55 7.85
C VAL A 131 6.22 -0.48 7.14
N TYR A 132 5.63 -0.81 5.99
CA TYR A 132 4.85 0.12 5.16
C TYR A 132 3.54 -0.49 4.67
N PRO A 133 2.65 -0.90 5.59
CA PRO A 133 1.35 -1.45 5.24
C PRO A 133 0.48 -0.35 4.63
N GLY A 134 -0.03 -0.59 3.42
CA GLY A 134 -0.91 0.32 2.69
C GLY A 134 -2.07 -0.41 2.03
N CYS A 135 -2.54 -1.51 2.64
CA CYS A 135 -3.63 -2.30 2.09
C CYS A 135 -4.89 -1.42 2.01
N SER A 136 -5.62 -1.50 0.90
CA SER A 136 -6.87 -0.77 0.67
C SER A 136 -7.88 -0.96 1.80
N PHE A 137 -7.92 -2.15 2.40
CA PHE A 137 -8.79 -2.42 3.53
C PHE A 137 -8.33 -1.76 4.83
N ALA A 138 -7.03 -1.76 5.11
CA ALA A 138 -6.48 -1.15 6.32
C ALA A 138 -6.66 0.38 6.32
N THR A 139 -6.65 1.01 5.14
CA THR A 139 -6.89 2.45 5.00
C THR A 139 -8.33 2.90 5.31
N LEU A 140 -9.26 1.96 5.50
CA LEU A 140 -10.62 2.25 5.95
C LEU A 140 -10.71 2.56 7.45
N TYR A 141 -9.63 2.33 8.20
CA TYR A 141 -9.58 2.48 9.65
C TYR A 141 -8.63 3.63 10.04
N GLU A 142 -8.98 4.38 11.08
CA GLU A 142 -8.23 5.57 11.51
C GLU A 142 -6.80 5.26 11.94
N ASP A 143 -6.58 4.09 12.55
CA ASP A 143 -5.27 3.62 12.98
C ASP A 143 -4.45 2.95 11.85
N GLY A 144 -5.04 2.83 10.65
CA GLY A 144 -4.43 2.17 9.51
C GLY A 144 -4.21 0.67 9.70
N LYS A 145 -4.91 0.01 10.64
CA LYS A 145 -4.76 -1.42 10.92
C LYS A 145 -5.99 -2.20 10.49
N CYS A 146 -5.75 -3.27 9.73
CA CYS A 146 -6.81 -4.21 9.36
C CYS A 146 -7.26 -5.02 10.59
N PRO A 147 -8.58 -5.22 10.82
CA PRO A 147 -9.09 -6.04 11.91
C PRO A 147 -8.59 -7.49 11.91
N ASN A 148 -8.28 -8.08 10.74
CA ASN A 148 -7.66 -9.41 10.67
C ASN A 148 -6.25 -9.41 11.29
N THR A 149 -5.45 -8.38 10.99
CA THR A 149 -4.10 -8.18 11.54
C THR A 149 -4.16 -7.94 13.04
N ALA A 150 -5.05 -7.07 13.51
CA ALA A 150 -5.23 -6.81 14.95
C ALA A 150 -5.63 -8.08 15.70
N CYS A 151 -6.66 -8.78 15.22
CA CYS A 151 -7.16 -10.02 15.83
C CYS A 151 -6.11 -11.13 15.88
N ALA A 152 -5.38 -11.35 14.78
CA ALA A 152 -4.31 -12.34 14.74
C ALA A 152 -3.19 -12.01 15.76
N GLY A 153 -2.79 -10.73 15.83
CA GLY A 153 -1.79 -10.26 16.80
C GLY A 153 -2.23 -10.47 18.26
N GLU A 154 -3.45 -10.07 18.61
CA GLU A 154 -4.05 -10.26 19.95
C GLU A 154 -4.08 -11.74 20.36
N ARG A 155 -4.28 -12.63 19.39
CA ARG A 155 -4.35 -14.08 19.60
C ARG A 155 -3.00 -14.79 19.39
N SER A 156 -1.92 -14.06 19.11
CA SER A 156 -0.60 -14.61 18.79
C SER A 156 -0.64 -15.65 17.66
N LEU A 157 -1.48 -15.41 16.65
CA LEU A 157 -1.59 -16.23 15.45
C LEU A 157 -0.72 -15.65 14.34
N ASP A 158 -0.03 -16.52 13.61
CA ASP A 158 0.72 -16.10 12.41
C ASP A 158 -0.22 -15.49 11.36
N GLY A 159 -1.38 -16.10 11.15
CA GLY A 159 -2.42 -15.56 10.28
C GLY A 159 -3.79 -16.14 10.58
N CYS A 160 -4.81 -15.67 9.86
CA CYS A 160 -6.18 -16.18 9.97
C CYS A 160 -6.26 -17.68 9.66
N TYR A 161 -5.36 -18.22 8.83
CA TYR A 161 -5.23 -19.66 8.56
C TYR A 161 -4.82 -20.50 9.78
N ALA A 162 -4.29 -19.89 10.84
CA ALA A 162 -4.01 -20.57 12.11
C ALA A 162 -5.18 -20.45 13.12
N CYS A 163 -6.27 -19.79 12.74
CA CYS A 163 -7.42 -19.59 13.62
C CYS A 163 -8.32 -20.84 13.65
N PRO A 164 -8.66 -21.39 14.83
CA PRO A 164 -9.58 -22.51 14.95
C PRO A 164 -11.00 -22.17 14.48
N ASP A 165 -11.37 -20.89 14.51
CA ASP A 165 -12.70 -20.39 14.15
C ASP A 165 -12.80 -19.99 12.66
N LEU A 166 -11.79 -20.31 11.84
CA LEU A 166 -11.63 -19.78 10.48
C LEU A 166 -12.84 -20.02 9.57
N THR A 167 -13.46 -21.20 9.64
CA THR A 167 -14.54 -21.60 8.73
C THR A 167 -15.70 -20.61 8.76
N GLU A 168 -16.19 -20.24 9.93
CA GLU A 168 -17.35 -19.33 10.07
C GLU A 168 -16.93 -17.87 10.34
N CYS A 169 -15.64 -17.56 10.25
CA CYS A 169 -15.12 -16.26 10.64
C CYS A 169 -15.56 -15.16 9.66
N ARG A 170 -16.23 -14.14 10.19
CA ARG A 170 -16.56 -12.89 9.47
C ARG A 170 -15.81 -11.69 10.05
N LYS A 171 -14.59 -11.88 10.54
CA LYS A 171 -13.79 -10.78 11.10
C LYS A 171 -13.12 -10.00 9.96
N GLY A 172 -13.28 -8.67 10.00
CA GLY A 172 -12.55 -7.76 9.12
C GLY A 172 -12.87 -7.98 7.65
N TYR A 173 -11.84 -8.17 6.83
CA TYR A 173 -12.00 -8.31 5.38
C TYR A 173 -12.82 -9.53 4.99
N PHE A 174 -12.96 -10.55 5.84
CA PHE A 174 -13.81 -11.71 5.56
C PHE A 174 -15.31 -11.37 5.48
N ASP A 175 -15.74 -10.24 6.04
CA ASP A 175 -17.14 -9.76 5.94
C ASP A 175 -17.35 -8.80 4.76
N ALA A 176 -16.29 -8.47 4.01
CA ALA A 176 -16.42 -7.64 2.81
C ALA A 176 -17.07 -8.45 1.67
N GLY A 177 -17.66 -7.76 0.68
CA GLY A 177 -18.35 -8.40 -0.44
C GLY A 177 -17.48 -9.35 -1.26
N ASP A 178 -16.16 -9.11 -1.30
CA ASP A 178 -15.14 -9.97 -1.93
C ASP A 178 -14.25 -10.69 -0.90
N GLY A 179 -14.61 -10.64 0.38
CA GLY A 179 -13.86 -11.21 1.50
C GLY A 179 -13.67 -12.72 1.44
N TYR A 180 -14.57 -13.41 0.73
CA TYR A 180 -14.49 -14.84 0.44
C TYR A 180 -13.18 -15.22 -0.24
N THR A 181 -12.54 -14.28 -0.96
CA THR A 181 -11.26 -14.50 -1.63
C THR A 181 -10.13 -14.76 -0.65
N ALA A 182 -10.00 -13.90 0.36
CA ALA A 182 -9.00 -14.06 1.41
C ALA A 182 -9.34 -15.25 2.31
N GLN A 183 -10.64 -15.44 2.62
CA GLN A 183 -11.07 -16.55 3.46
C GLN A 183 -10.81 -17.90 2.78
N GLY A 184 -11.08 -18.03 1.48
CA GLY A 184 -10.77 -19.23 0.70
C GLY A 184 -9.27 -19.53 0.70
N ALA A 185 -8.44 -18.51 0.48
CA ALA A 185 -6.99 -18.64 0.58
C ALA A 185 -6.55 -19.09 1.99
N ALA A 186 -7.05 -18.47 3.05
CA ALA A 186 -6.75 -18.85 4.42
C ALA A 186 -7.18 -20.30 4.73
N ARG A 187 -8.35 -20.73 4.26
CA ARG A 187 -8.84 -22.11 4.45
C ARG A 187 -7.98 -23.12 3.69
N PHE A 188 -7.54 -22.78 2.49
CA PHE A 188 -6.61 -23.62 1.74
C PHE A 188 -5.27 -23.76 2.48
N ILE A 189 -4.70 -22.64 2.93
CA ILE A 189 -3.44 -22.63 3.69
C ILE A 189 -3.58 -23.43 4.99
N ALA A 190 -4.72 -23.32 5.69
CA ALA A 190 -4.97 -24.08 6.91
C ALA A 190 -4.94 -25.60 6.69
N LYS A 191 -5.32 -26.07 5.49
CA LYS A 191 -5.36 -27.49 5.13
C LYS A 191 -4.06 -28.00 4.51
N HIS A 192 -3.42 -27.19 3.67
CA HIS A 192 -2.32 -27.62 2.78
C HIS A 192 -1.01 -26.86 2.97
N GLY A 193 -1.01 -25.77 3.74
CA GLY A 193 0.16 -24.92 3.98
C GLY A 193 0.36 -23.82 2.93
N LYS A 194 1.28 -22.89 3.24
CA LYS A 194 1.57 -21.72 2.39
C LYS A 194 2.27 -22.10 1.09
N GLU A 195 3.18 -23.07 1.14
CA GLU A 195 3.95 -23.51 -0.03
C GLU A 195 3.03 -24.09 -1.11
N ALA A 196 2.11 -24.97 -0.72
CA ALA A 196 1.10 -25.51 -1.63
C ALA A 196 0.21 -24.41 -2.22
N TYR A 197 -0.14 -23.39 -1.43
CA TYR A 197 -0.97 -22.28 -1.91
C TYR A 197 -0.23 -21.42 -2.94
N ALA A 198 1.05 -21.12 -2.69
CA ALA A 198 1.88 -20.39 -3.65
C ALA A 198 2.01 -21.17 -4.97
N MET A 199 2.26 -22.48 -4.92
CA MET A 199 2.29 -23.33 -6.12
C MET A 199 0.97 -23.33 -6.88
N ALA A 200 -0.16 -23.45 -6.16
CA ALA A 200 -1.47 -23.42 -6.78
C ALA A 200 -1.77 -22.08 -7.46
N LEU A 201 -1.35 -20.95 -6.86
CA LEU A 201 -1.49 -19.62 -7.47
C LEU A 201 -0.68 -19.48 -8.77
N GLU A 202 0.54 -20.00 -8.80
CA GLU A 202 1.39 -19.98 -10.00
C GLU A 202 0.79 -20.82 -11.14
N GLN A 203 0.20 -21.97 -10.82
CA GLN A 203 -0.38 -22.88 -11.83
C GLN A 203 -1.77 -22.46 -12.30
N ALA A 204 -2.58 -21.87 -11.43
CA ALA A 204 -3.98 -21.57 -11.71
C ALA A 204 -4.19 -20.48 -12.77
N GLY A 205 -3.22 -19.58 -12.94
CA GLY A 205 -3.35 -18.44 -13.85
C GLY A 205 -4.51 -17.53 -13.47
N GLU A 206 -5.30 -17.10 -14.46
CA GLU A 206 -6.46 -16.24 -14.23
C GLU A 206 -7.61 -17.02 -13.58
N ARG A 207 -8.17 -16.44 -12.51
CA ARG A 207 -9.27 -17.04 -11.77
C ARG A 207 -10.56 -17.06 -12.62
N PRO A 208 -11.21 -18.22 -12.78
CA PRO A 208 -12.50 -18.32 -13.48
C PRO A 208 -13.62 -17.50 -12.83
N GLU A 209 -14.61 -17.09 -13.63
CA GLU A 209 -15.86 -16.52 -13.14
C GLU A 209 -16.66 -17.53 -12.30
N GLY A 210 -17.51 -17.05 -11.39
CA GLY A 210 -18.42 -17.88 -10.59
C GLY A 210 -17.80 -18.54 -9.34
N LEU A 211 -16.52 -18.28 -9.06
CA LEU A 211 -15.87 -18.61 -7.80
C LEU A 211 -16.19 -17.52 -6.76
N ASP A 212 -17.40 -17.56 -6.21
CA ASP A 212 -18.00 -16.54 -5.33
C ASP A 212 -18.10 -16.94 -3.85
N THR A 213 -17.56 -18.10 -3.48
CA THR A 213 -17.47 -18.55 -2.07
C THR A 213 -16.07 -19.03 -1.72
N ALA A 214 -15.77 -19.05 -0.42
CA ALA A 214 -14.49 -19.53 0.09
C ALA A 214 -14.29 -21.03 -0.20
N GLU A 215 -15.35 -21.83 -0.13
CA GLU A 215 -15.35 -23.26 -0.43
C GLU A 215 -15.00 -23.52 -1.90
N LYS A 216 -15.67 -22.83 -2.83
CA LYS A 216 -15.39 -22.95 -4.27
C LYS A 216 -13.94 -22.59 -4.61
N LEU A 217 -13.39 -21.59 -3.92
CA LEU A 217 -11.98 -21.22 -4.09
C LEU A 217 -11.02 -22.30 -3.59
N VAL A 218 -11.30 -22.90 -2.43
CA VAL A 218 -10.50 -24.03 -1.93
C VAL A 218 -10.53 -25.17 -2.95
N GLU A 219 -11.72 -25.60 -3.36
CA GLU A 219 -11.89 -26.67 -4.35
C GLU A 219 -11.22 -26.36 -5.70
N PHE A 220 -11.18 -25.08 -6.09
CA PHE A 220 -10.48 -24.64 -7.29
C PHE A 220 -8.97 -24.82 -7.14
N TYR A 221 -8.36 -24.30 -6.07
CA TYR A 221 -6.92 -24.42 -5.84
C TYR A 221 -6.47 -25.86 -5.58
N GLU A 222 -7.34 -26.71 -5.01
CA GLU A 222 -7.05 -28.13 -4.78
C GLU A 222 -6.84 -28.93 -6.06
N LYS A 223 -7.27 -28.41 -7.23
CA LYS A 223 -7.01 -29.02 -8.54
C LYS A 223 -5.54 -28.94 -8.97
N PHE A 224 -4.73 -28.16 -8.26
CA PHE A 224 -3.32 -27.88 -8.57
C PHE A 224 -2.36 -28.45 -7.50
N LEU A 225 -2.86 -29.35 -6.65
CA LEU A 225 -2.06 -30.10 -5.67
C LEU A 225 -1.33 -31.29 -6.30
#